data_AF-A0A928ULX4-F1
#
_entry.id   AF-A0A928ULX4-F1
#
_cell.length_a   1.000
_cell.length_b   1.000
_cell.length_c   1.000
_cell.angle_alpha   90.00
_cell.angle_beta   90.00
_cell.angle_gamma   90.00
#
_symmetry.space_group_name_H-M   'P 1'
#
loop_
_entity.id
_entity.type
_entity.pdbx_description
1 polymer ?
#
loop_
_entity_poly.entity_id
_entity_poly.type
_entity_poly.pdbx_seq_one_letter_code
_entity_poly.pdbx_strand_id
1 'polypeptide(L)'
;EETAEEIQNRARDHLDRENAALSEKRVALGVSDALAEIKGLTPAMLVRLGENEIKSLDDFAGCATDDLTGWVEMPPKLTAARRARERAQRAREGREGREGEDRRNASKPIKHDGFLVGFDIAAPEAETMIMTARVAAGWITQAEVDEAKRALAEAQAQAQAEIEAEAEAAEEASAETLIEPPAQL
;
A
#
# COMPACT_ATOMS: atom_id res chain seq x y z
N GLU A 1 4.40 -42.90 6.04
CA GLU A 1 4.36 -41.95 4.91
C GLU A 1 2.91 -41.64 4.51
N GLU A 2 2.06 -42.67 4.35
CA GLU A 2 0.63 -42.53 3.98
C GLU A 2 -0.22 -41.57 4.86
N THR A 3 -0.02 -41.54 6.19
CA THR A 3 -0.77 -40.63 7.09
C THR A 3 -0.45 -39.14 6.88
N ALA A 4 0.80 -38.81 6.54
CA ALA A 4 1.18 -37.43 6.28
C ALA A 4 0.56 -36.93 4.97
N GLU A 5 0.51 -37.79 3.96
CA GLU A 5 -0.13 -37.51 2.67
C GLU A 5 -1.65 -37.37 2.83
N GLU A 6 -2.30 -38.21 3.62
CA GLU A 6 -3.74 -38.11 3.89
C GLU A 6 -4.11 -36.76 4.56
N ILE A 7 -3.32 -36.30 5.54
CA ILE A 7 -3.53 -35.01 6.20
C ILE A 7 -3.34 -33.85 5.21
N GLN A 8 -2.32 -33.92 4.36
CA GLN A 8 -2.08 -32.89 3.33
C GLN A 8 -3.20 -32.85 2.29
N ASN A 9 -3.69 -34.01 1.85
CA ASN A 9 -4.79 -34.09 0.89
C ASN A 9 -6.07 -33.53 1.49
N ARG A 10 -6.39 -33.84 2.75
CA ARG A 10 -7.54 -33.25 3.43
C ARG A 10 -7.42 -31.72 3.57
N ALA A 11 -6.22 -31.21 3.84
CA ALA A 11 -5.99 -29.77 3.92
C ALA A 11 -6.21 -29.10 2.55
N ARG A 12 -5.70 -29.68 1.47
CA ARG A 12 -5.93 -29.21 0.10
C ARG A 12 -7.40 -29.23 -0.28
N ASP A 13 -8.09 -30.35 -0.02
CA ASP A 13 -9.53 -30.49 -0.27
C ASP A 13 -10.35 -29.44 0.48
N HIS A 14 -9.91 -29.04 1.69
CA HIS A 14 -10.57 -27.98 2.44
C HIS A 14 -10.38 -26.62 1.76
N LEU A 15 -9.14 -26.26 1.41
CA LEU A 15 -8.82 -25.02 0.70
C LEU A 15 -9.53 -24.93 -0.64
N ASP A 16 -9.60 -26.03 -1.39
CA ASP A 16 -10.28 -26.07 -2.69
C ASP A 16 -11.79 -25.86 -2.55
N ARG A 17 -12.43 -26.44 -1.51
CA ARG A 17 -13.84 -26.15 -1.20
C ARG A 17 -14.06 -24.69 -0.82
N GLU A 18 -13.18 -24.10 -0.02
CA GLU A 18 -13.28 -22.68 0.34
C GLU A 18 -13.12 -21.78 -0.88
N ASN A 19 -12.13 -22.06 -1.73
CA ASN A 19 -11.88 -21.32 -2.96
C ASN A 19 -13.05 -21.45 -3.96
N ALA A 20 -13.65 -22.64 -4.08
CA ALA A 20 -14.83 -22.85 -4.90
C ALA A 20 -16.02 -22.03 -4.39
N ALA A 21 -16.27 -22.07 -3.07
CA ALA A 21 -17.35 -21.28 -2.46
C ALA A 21 -17.15 -19.76 -2.63
N LEU A 22 -15.91 -19.28 -2.53
CA LEU A 22 -15.58 -17.88 -2.81
C LEU A 22 -15.76 -17.52 -4.29
N SER A 23 -15.41 -18.44 -5.20
CA SER A 23 -15.62 -18.26 -6.63
C SER A 23 -17.09 -18.19 -7.00
N GLU A 24 -17.95 -19.00 -6.35
CA GLU A 24 -19.40 -18.92 -6.49
C GLU A 24 -19.94 -17.57 -6.00
N LYS A 25 -19.47 -17.08 -4.85
CA LYS A 25 -19.83 -15.74 -4.35
C LYS A 25 -19.40 -14.63 -5.30
N ARG A 26 -18.19 -14.73 -5.86
CA ARG A 26 -17.67 -13.79 -6.87
C ARG A 26 -18.60 -13.74 -8.09
N VAL A 27 -19.00 -14.90 -8.61
CA VAL A 27 -19.93 -14.99 -9.74
C VAL A 27 -21.31 -14.41 -9.36
N ALA A 28 -21.81 -14.71 -8.16
CA ALA A 28 -23.08 -14.17 -7.67
C ALA A 28 -23.08 -12.64 -7.53
N LEU A 29 -21.94 -12.04 -7.19
CA LEU A 29 -21.74 -10.59 -7.13
C LEU A 29 -21.53 -9.95 -8.51
N GLY A 30 -21.36 -10.75 -9.56
CA GLY A 30 -21.18 -10.28 -10.94
C GLY A 30 -19.77 -9.79 -11.27
N VAL A 31 -18.76 -10.23 -10.51
CA VAL A 31 -17.36 -9.87 -10.75
C VAL A 31 -16.82 -10.67 -11.94
N SER A 32 -16.26 -9.98 -12.92
CA SER A 32 -15.73 -10.56 -14.16
C SER A 32 -14.57 -11.53 -13.94
N ASP A 33 -14.42 -12.49 -14.84
CA ASP A 33 -13.30 -13.45 -14.84
C ASP A 33 -11.95 -12.79 -15.13
N ALA A 34 -11.95 -11.71 -15.93
CA ALA A 34 -10.75 -10.94 -16.23
C ALA A 34 -10.07 -10.37 -14.97
N LEU A 35 -10.85 -10.00 -13.95
CA LEU A 35 -10.29 -9.58 -12.66
C LEU A 35 -9.60 -10.74 -11.93
N ALA A 36 -10.08 -11.97 -12.09
CA ALA A 36 -9.47 -13.14 -11.44
C ALA A 36 -8.12 -13.53 -12.06
N GLU A 37 -7.83 -13.07 -13.28
CA GLU A 37 -6.56 -13.31 -13.96
C GLU A 37 -5.44 -12.38 -13.48
N ILE A 38 -5.76 -11.32 -12.74
CA ILE A 38 -4.75 -10.39 -12.20
C ILE A 38 -3.93 -11.11 -11.12
N LYS A 39 -2.62 -11.16 -11.35
CA LYS A 39 -1.67 -11.74 -10.40
C LYS A 39 -1.75 -11.03 -9.05
N GLY A 40 -1.93 -11.80 -7.98
CA GLY A 40 -1.99 -11.30 -6.61
C GLY A 40 -3.41 -11.14 -6.05
N LEU A 41 -4.45 -11.17 -6.90
CA LEU A 41 -5.83 -11.20 -6.42
C LEU A 41 -6.26 -12.62 -6.01
N THR A 42 -6.67 -12.76 -4.75
CA THR A 42 -7.23 -14.00 -4.22
C THR A 42 -8.75 -14.05 -4.41
N PRO A 43 -9.38 -15.24 -4.43
CA PRO A 43 -10.84 -15.37 -4.50
C PRO A 43 -11.57 -14.58 -3.40
N ALA A 44 -10.99 -14.48 -2.21
CA ALA A 44 -11.55 -13.71 -1.10
C ALA A 44 -11.50 -12.19 -1.36
N MET A 45 -10.41 -11.69 -1.94
CA MET A 45 -10.28 -10.28 -2.34
C MET A 45 -11.29 -9.92 -3.43
N LEU A 46 -11.52 -10.81 -4.41
CA LEU A 46 -12.49 -10.58 -5.49
C LEU A 46 -13.93 -10.46 -4.97
N VAL A 47 -14.29 -11.25 -3.95
CA VAL A 47 -15.60 -11.11 -3.28
C VAL A 47 -15.71 -9.74 -2.62
N ARG A 48 -14.67 -9.27 -1.93
CA ARG A 48 -14.65 -7.95 -1.30
C ARG A 48 -14.71 -6.79 -2.30
N LEU A 49 -14.04 -6.92 -3.44
CA LEU A 49 -14.15 -5.95 -4.53
C LEU A 49 -15.58 -5.91 -5.08
N GLY A 50 -16.20 -7.08 -5.28
CA GLY A 50 -17.60 -7.18 -5.73
C GLY A 50 -18.62 -6.58 -4.76
N GLU A 51 -18.40 -6.71 -3.45
CA GLU A 51 -19.21 -6.05 -2.41
C GLU A 51 -19.13 -4.52 -2.48
N ASN A 52 -18.02 -3.97 -2.94
CA ASN A 52 -17.77 -2.53 -3.12
C ASN A 52 -18.04 -2.05 -4.56
N GLU A 53 -18.85 -2.80 -5.31
CA GLU A 53 -19.26 -2.47 -6.68
C GLU A 53 -18.13 -2.46 -7.74
N ILE A 54 -16.95 -3.00 -7.42
CA ILE A 54 -15.84 -3.18 -8.37
C ILE A 54 -15.98 -4.54 -9.06
N LYS A 55 -16.53 -4.55 -10.28
CA LYS A 55 -16.94 -5.79 -10.97
C LYS A 55 -16.19 -6.05 -12.26
N SER A 56 -15.71 -5.01 -12.92
CA SER A 56 -14.99 -5.11 -14.19
C SER A 56 -13.53 -4.71 -14.05
N LEU A 57 -12.75 -5.09 -15.06
CA LEU A 57 -11.35 -4.68 -15.18
C LEU A 57 -11.21 -3.16 -15.27
N ASP A 58 -12.17 -2.48 -15.89
CA ASP A 58 -12.22 -1.02 -16.03
C ASP A 58 -12.47 -0.34 -14.67
N ASP A 59 -13.39 -0.88 -13.87
CA ASP A 59 -13.67 -0.38 -12.51
C ASP A 59 -12.40 -0.45 -11.63
N PHE A 60 -11.69 -1.58 -11.69
CA PHE A 60 -10.48 -1.79 -10.90
C PHE A 60 -9.28 -0.99 -11.42
N ALA A 61 -9.17 -0.77 -12.74
CA ALA A 61 -8.16 0.10 -13.34
C ALA A 61 -8.36 1.59 -12.95
N GLY A 62 -9.62 1.99 -12.74
CA GLY A 62 -10.02 3.30 -12.25
C GLY A 62 -9.77 3.54 -10.75
N CYS A 63 -9.58 2.48 -9.95
CA CYS A 63 -9.29 2.62 -8.53
C CYS A 63 -7.97 3.36 -8.28
N ALA A 64 -7.96 4.13 -7.20
CA ALA A 64 -6.75 4.67 -6.60
C ALA A 64 -6.18 3.71 -5.55
N THR A 65 -4.89 3.87 -5.23
CA THR A 65 -4.21 2.99 -4.26
C THR A 65 -4.86 3.08 -2.88
N ASP A 66 -5.29 4.28 -2.50
CA ASP A 66 -5.97 4.58 -1.25
C ASP A 66 -7.40 4.05 -1.18
N ASP A 67 -8.07 3.78 -2.31
CA ASP A 67 -9.33 3.04 -2.31
C ASP A 67 -9.13 1.59 -1.84
N LEU A 68 -7.97 0.99 -2.13
CA LEU A 68 -7.65 -0.38 -1.73
C LEU A 68 -7.10 -0.45 -0.30
N THR A 69 -6.15 0.43 0.05
CA THR A 69 -5.44 0.37 1.34
C THR A 69 -6.03 1.28 2.41
N GLY A 70 -6.90 2.22 2.04
CA GLY A 70 -7.42 3.27 2.90
C GLY A 70 -6.51 4.49 2.98
N TRP A 71 -7.05 5.57 3.53
CA TRP A 71 -6.31 6.80 3.79
C TRP A 71 -6.55 7.31 5.21
N VAL A 72 -5.66 8.19 5.66
CA VAL A 72 -5.80 8.86 6.96
C VAL A 72 -5.95 10.36 6.74
N GLU A 73 -7.13 10.89 7.05
CA GLU A 73 -7.40 12.31 7.03
C GLU A 73 -6.82 12.95 8.31
N MET A 74 -5.78 13.76 8.12
CA MET A 74 -5.13 14.49 9.20
C MET A 74 -5.84 15.83 9.39
N PRO A 75 -6.41 16.10 10.57
CA PRO A 75 -7.06 17.38 10.82
C PRO A 75 -6.05 18.53 10.67
N PRO A 76 -6.48 19.69 10.15
CA PRO A 76 -5.59 20.81 9.91
C PRO A 76 -4.91 21.25 11.22
N LYS A 77 -3.60 21.53 11.14
CA LYS A 77 -2.85 22.02 12.29
C LYS A 77 -3.51 23.30 12.82
N LEU A 78 -3.95 23.26 14.07
CA LEU A 78 -4.55 24.43 14.71
C LEU A 78 -3.48 25.54 14.81
N THR A 79 -3.65 26.62 14.06
CA THR A 79 -2.78 27.79 14.14
C THR A 79 -2.90 28.43 15.53
N ALA A 80 -1.86 29.12 16.00
CA ALA A 80 -1.87 29.81 17.29
C ALA A 80 -3.05 30.80 17.41
N ALA A 81 -3.39 31.47 16.31
CA ALA A 81 -4.55 32.36 16.22
C ALA A 81 -5.89 31.61 16.35
N ARG A 82 -6.03 30.44 15.71
CA ARG A 82 -7.23 29.59 15.86
C ARG A 82 -7.37 29.07 17.28
N ARG A 83 -6.25 28.63 17.90
CA ARG A 83 -6.19 28.23 19.33
C ARG A 83 -6.60 29.37 20.26
N ALA A 84 -6.14 30.60 19.99
CA ALA A 84 -6.48 31.77 20.79
C ALA A 84 -7.97 32.16 20.66
N ARG A 85 -8.53 32.11 19.45
CA ARG A 85 -9.96 32.34 19.20
C ARG A 85 -10.83 31.28 19.89
N GLU A 86 -10.48 30.01 19.76
CA GLU A 86 -11.18 28.92 20.46
C GLU A 86 -11.10 29.09 21.99
N ARG A 87 -9.94 29.52 22.54
CA ARG A 87 -9.81 29.83 23.97
C ARG A 87 -10.66 31.03 24.42
N ALA A 88 -10.71 32.10 23.62
CA ALA A 88 -11.51 33.28 23.92
C ALA A 88 -13.02 33.00 23.84
N GLN A 89 -13.45 32.19 22.87
CA GLN A 89 -14.83 31.72 22.77
C GLN A 89 -15.23 30.86 23.98
N ARG A 90 -14.35 29.94 24.41
CA ARG A 90 -14.53 29.13 25.63
C ARG A 90 -14.65 29.97 26.91
N ALA A 91 -13.92 31.07 26.99
CA ALA A 91 -14.03 31.99 28.13
C ALA A 91 -15.37 32.74 28.15
N ARG A 92 -16.04 32.87 27.00
CA ARG A 92 -17.35 33.53 26.85
C ARG A 92 -18.53 32.58 27.06
N GLU A 93 -18.43 31.34 26.61
CA GLU A 93 -19.53 30.36 26.64
C GLU A 93 -19.75 29.72 28.02
N GLY A 94 -18.85 29.95 28.99
CA GLY A 94 -18.98 29.41 30.33
C GLY A 94 -18.67 27.91 30.42
N ARG A 95 -18.62 27.39 31.66
CA ARG A 95 -18.21 26.01 31.97
C ARG A 95 -19.32 24.97 31.77
N GLU A 96 -20.48 25.38 31.25
CA GLU A 96 -21.68 24.55 31.27
C GLU A 96 -21.88 23.85 29.92
N GLY A 97 -21.68 22.54 29.94
CA GLY A 97 -22.36 21.60 29.05
C GLY A 97 -22.10 21.73 27.55
N ARG A 98 -21.06 21.05 27.06
CA ARG A 98 -21.14 20.17 25.88
C ARG A 98 -19.90 19.28 25.78
N GLU A 99 -20.11 18.00 26.08
CA GLU A 99 -19.40 16.83 25.54
C GLU A 99 -17.86 16.88 25.48
N GLY A 100 -17.22 16.17 26.41
CA GLY A 100 -15.77 15.97 26.45
C GLY A 100 -15.22 14.96 25.43
N GLU A 101 -16.08 14.41 24.56
CA GLU A 101 -15.72 13.39 23.57
C GLU A 101 -15.33 14.01 22.22
N ASP A 102 -16.19 14.86 21.65
CA ASP A 102 -15.89 15.63 20.43
C ASP A 102 -14.61 16.46 20.56
N ARG A 103 -14.33 16.98 21.77
CA ARG A 103 -13.14 17.76 22.10
C ARG A 103 -11.83 16.98 22.03
N ARG A 104 -11.86 15.66 22.28
CA ARG A 104 -10.67 14.79 22.18
C ARG A 104 -10.47 14.27 20.76
N ASN A 105 -11.55 14.15 19.98
CA ASN A 105 -11.52 13.62 18.63
C ASN A 105 -11.19 14.68 17.55
N ALA A 106 -11.44 15.97 17.81
CA ALA A 106 -11.19 17.04 16.83
C ALA A 106 -9.72 17.20 16.36
N SER A 107 -8.76 16.60 17.07
CA SER A 107 -7.34 16.57 16.68
C SER A 107 -6.86 15.15 16.34
N LYS A 108 -7.73 14.15 16.39
CA LYS A 108 -7.38 12.77 16.07
C LYS A 108 -7.45 12.58 14.55
N PRO A 109 -6.48 11.87 13.95
CA PRO A 109 -6.59 11.47 12.55
C PRO A 109 -7.83 10.59 12.34
N ILE A 110 -8.61 10.90 11.31
CA ILE A 110 -9.77 10.09 10.90
C ILE A 110 -9.25 9.07 9.90
N LYS A 111 -9.44 7.78 10.20
CA LYS A 111 -9.08 6.70 9.28
C LYS A 111 -10.28 6.41 8.39
N HIS A 112 -10.04 6.35 7.09
CA HIS A 112 -10.97 5.89 6.09
C HIS A 112 -10.47 4.52 5.61
N ASP A 113 -11.29 3.49 5.77
CA ASP A 113 -10.90 2.11 5.46
C ASP A 113 -11.03 1.86 3.96
N GLY A 114 -10.01 1.25 3.35
CA GLY A 114 -10.05 0.79 1.96
C GLY A 114 -10.71 -0.56 1.80
N PHE A 115 -11.02 -0.94 0.55
CA PHE A 115 -11.77 -2.14 0.20
C PHE A 115 -11.04 -3.45 0.57
N LEU A 116 -9.71 -3.42 0.61
CA LEU A 116 -8.87 -4.59 0.89
C LEU A 116 -8.18 -4.51 2.26
N VAL A 117 -8.71 -3.70 3.18
CA VAL A 117 -8.26 -3.68 4.58
C VAL A 117 -8.50 -5.07 5.21
N GLY A 118 -7.43 -5.65 5.76
CA GLY A 118 -7.43 -6.97 6.39
C GLY A 118 -6.79 -8.10 5.55
N PHE A 119 -6.34 -7.81 4.33
CA PHE A 119 -5.55 -8.75 3.52
C PHE A 119 -4.04 -8.48 3.55
N ASP A 120 -3.59 -7.60 4.44
CA ASP A 120 -2.18 -7.21 4.63
C ASP A 120 -1.44 -6.79 3.34
N ILE A 121 -2.17 -6.23 2.36
CA ILE A 121 -1.59 -5.75 1.10
C ILE A 121 -0.84 -4.45 1.36
N ALA A 122 0.43 -4.41 0.97
CA ALA A 122 1.23 -3.20 1.04
C ALA A 122 0.84 -2.23 -0.11
N ALA A 123 0.92 -0.92 0.14
CA ALA A 123 0.67 0.11 -0.87
C ALA A 123 1.38 -0.12 -2.23
N PRO A 124 2.68 -0.47 -2.30
CA PRO A 124 3.34 -0.73 -3.59
C PRO A 124 2.80 -1.98 -4.32
N GLU A 125 2.28 -2.95 -3.57
CA GLU A 125 1.68 -4.15 -4.15
C GLU A 125 0.29 -3.82 -4.73
N ALA A 126 -0.53 -3.07 -4.00
CA ALA A 126 -1.81 -2.56 -4.48
C ALA A 126 -1.63 -1.70 -5.76
N GLU A 127 -0.63 -0.83 -5.78
CA GLU A 127 -0.27 -0.05 -6.96
C GLU A 127 0.11 -0.95 -8.15
N THR A 128 0.90 -1.99 -7.91
CA THR A 128 1.27 -2.95 -8.97
C THR A 128 0.05 -3.67 -9.55
N MET A 129 -0.91 -4.06 -8.71
CA MET A 129 -2.15 -4.68 -9.16
C MET A 129 -2.98 -3.72 -10.02
N ILE A 130 -3.15 -2.46 -9.58
CA ILE A 130 -3.87 -1.42 -10.33
C ILE A 130 -3.17 -1.15 -11.67
N MET A 131 -1.84 -1.03 -11.69
CA MET A 131 -1.10 -0.80 -12.93
C MET A 131 -1.23 -1.98 -13.89
N THR A 132 -1.20 -3.22 -13.39
CA THR A 132 -1.45 -4.43 -14.19
C THR A 132 -2.84 -4.41 -14.80
N ALA A 133 -3.86 -3.99 -14.03
CA ALA A 133 -5.22 -3.86 -14.51
C ALA A 133 -5.37 -2.77 -15.58
N ARG A 134 -4.70 -1.61 -15.43
CA ARG A 134 -4.69 -0.52 -16.43
C ARG A 134 -4.09 -0.96 -17.76
N VAL A 135 -3.04 -1.79 -17.72
CA VAL A 135 -2.47 -2.39 -18.92
C VAL A 135 -3.44 -3.38 -19.56
N ALA A 136 -4.05 -4.25 -18.76
CA ALA A 136 -5.01 -5.23 -19.26
C ALA A 136 -6.30 -4.57 -19.80
N ALA A 137 -6.71 -3.43 -19.23
CA ALA A 137 -7.81 -2.60 -19.72
C ALA A 137 -7.44 -1.77 -20.97
N GLY A 138 -6.16 -1.74 -21.35
CA GLY A 138 -5.65 -0.97 -22.48
C GLY A 138 -5.58 0.55 -22.24
N TRP A 139 -5.65 1.00 -21.00
CA TRP A 139 -5.50 2.41 -20.63
C TRP A 139 -4.04 2.88 -20.71
N ILE A 140 -3.12 1.94 -20.54
CA ILE A 140 -1.68 2.12 -20.68
C ILE A 140 -1.17 1.01 -21.60
N THR A 141 -0.26 1.32 -22.51
CA THR A 141 0.32 0.28 -23.37
C THR A 141 1.43 -0.48 -22.64
N GLN A 142 1.57 -1.78 -22.91
CA GLN A 142 2.66 -2.58 -22.32
C GLN A 142 4.04 -2.01 -22.65
N ALA A 143 4.20 -1.42 -23.85
CA ALA A 143 5.44 -0.80 -24.28
C ALA A 143 5.83 0.41 -23.43
N GLU A 144 4.87 1.27 -23.06
CA GLU A 144 5.12 2.43 -22.18
C GLU A 144 5.52 1.98 -20.78
N VAL A 145 4.91 0.90 -20.27
CA VAL A 145 5.29 0.33 -18.97
C VAL A 145 6.71 -0.23 -19.02
N ASP A 146 7.07 -0.93 -20.09
CA ASP A 146 8.39 -1.53 -20.25
C ASP A 146 9.47 -0.45 -20.42
N GLU A 147 9.17 0.63 -21.14
CA GLU A 147 10.04 1.81 -21.25
C GLU A 147 10.23 2.49 -19.90
N ALA A 148 9.15 2.72 -19.13
CA ALA A 148 9.22 3.31 -17.81
C ALA A 148 10.02 2.43 -16.82
N LYS A 149 9.83 1.12 -16.85
CA LYS A 149 10.59 0.16 -16.02
C LYS A 149 12.07 0.16 -16.38
N ARG A 150 12.39 0.22 -17.68
CA ARG A 150 13.77 0.29 -18.16
C ARG A 150 14.43 1.59 -17.71
N ALA A 151 13.75 2.72 -17.84
CA ALA A 151 14.25 4.01 -17.37
C ALA A 151 14.49 4.02 -15.86
N LEU A 152 13.57 3.45 -15.07
CA LEU A 152 13.74 3.32 -13.62
C LEU A 152 14.92 2.41 -13.27
N ALA A 153 15.08 1.27 -13.95
CA ALA A 153 16.18 0.34 -13.72
C ALA A 153 17.54 0.98 -14.07
N GLU A 154 17.60 1.70 -15.19
CA GLU A 154 18.80 2.46 -15.58
C GLU A 154 19.11 3.57 -14.57
N ALA A 155 18.12 4.30 -14.08
CA ALA A 155 18.29 5.33 -13.05
C ALA A 155 18.73 4.74 -11.69
N GLN A 156 18.14 3.62 -11.27
CA GLN A 156 18.54 2.91 -10.05
C GLN A 156 19.97 2.37 -10.15
N ALA A 157 20.35 1.84 -11.32
CA ALA A 157 21.71 1.37 -11.56
C ALA A 157 22.72 2.52 -11.51
N GLN A 158 22.38 3.68 -12.09
CA GLN A 158 23.20 4.90 -11.99
C GLN A 158 23.35 5.36 -10.53
N ALA A 159 22.25 5.47 -9.79
CA ALA A 159 22.29 5.87 -8.39
C ALA A 159 23.09 4.88 -7.52
N GLN A 160 22.95 3.59 -7.77
CA GLN A 160 23.72 2.56 -7.05
C GLN A 160 25.22 2.65 -7.37
N ALA A 161 25.58 2.87 -8.64
CA ALA A 161 26.97 3.05 -9.05
C ALA A 161 27.59 4.33 -8.47
N GLU A 162 26.81 5.43 -8.36
CA GLU A 162 27.26 6.65 -7.68
C GLU A 162 27.52 6.41 -6.19
N ILE A 163 26.62 5.72 -5.49
CA ILE A 163 26.80 5.35 -4.08
C ILE A 163 28.02 4.46 -3.89
N GLU A 164 28.21 3.48 -4.79
CA GLU A 164 29.35 2.56 -4.74
C GLU A 164 30.67 3.30 -5.00
N ALA A 165 30.72 4.21 -5.98
CA ALA A 165 31.88 5.05 -6.25
C ALA A 165 32.20 6.01 -5.10
N GLU A 166 31.18 6.60 -4.45
CA GLU A 166 31.38 7.43 -3.25
C GLU A 166 31.90 6.61 -2.07
N ALA A 167 31.42 5.37 -1.90
CA ALA A 167 31.88 4.48 -0.85
C ALA A 167 33.34 4.03 -1.07
N GLU A 168 33.70 3.69 -2.31
CA GLU A 168 35.06 3.30 -2.70
C GLU A 168 36.03 4.48 -2.52
N ALA A 169 35.66 5.68 -2.95
CA ALA A 169 36.47 6.88 -2.74
C ALA A 169 36.66 7.23 -1.25
N ALA A 170 35.65 6.98 -0.41
CA ALA A 170 35.75 7.16 1.04
C ALA A 170 36.66 6.10 1.70
N GLU A 171 36.66 4.87 1.19
CA GLU A 171 37.56 3.80 1.63
C GLU A 171 39.02 4.11 1.24
N GLU A 172 39.28 4.52 -0.01
CA GLU A 172 40.62 4.89 -0.48
C GLU A 172 41.18 6.10 0.29
N ALA A 173 40.38 7.15 0.53
CA ALA A 173 40.79 8.31 1.32
C ALA A 173 41.13 7.96 2.78
N SER A 174 40.46 6.94 3.32
CA SER A 174 40.72 6.43 4.68
C SER A 174 41.96 5.53 4.73
N ALA A 175 42.28 4.82 3.65
CA ALA A 175 43.49 3.98 3.54
C ALA A 175 44.76 4.83 3.35
N GLU A 176 44.66 5.95 2.61
CA GLU A 176 45.79 6.85 2.37
C GLU A 176 46.19 7.67 3.61
N THR A 177 45.29 7.88 4.57
CA THR A 177 45.60 8.60 5.82
C THR A 177 46.38 7.77 6.87
N LEU A 178 46.62 6.47 6.62
CA LEU A 178 47.30 5.57 7.57
C LEU A 178 48.76 5.25 7.24
N ILE A 179 49.33 5.82 6.17
CA ILE A 179 50.71 5.59 5.76
C ILE A 179 51.49 6.90 5.74
N GLU A 180 51.98 7.31 6.92
CA GLU A 180 53.36 7.81 7.09
C GLU A 180 53.74 7.77 8.58
N PRO A 181 54.54 6.77 9.02
CA PRO A 181 55.55 6.93 10.06
C PRO A 181 56.94 7.12 9.36
N PRO A 182 58.06 7.42 10.04
CA PRO A 182 58.31 7.24 11.47
C PRO A 182 59.20 8.29 12.18
N ALA A 183 59.38 8.06 13.48
CA ALA A 183 60.59 8.34 14.26
C ALA A 183 60.94 9.82 14.54
N GLN A 184 60.71 10.24 15.78
CA GLN A 184 61.53 11.29 16.39
C GLN A 184 62.45 10.65 17.44
N LEU A 185 63.72 11.05 17.33
CA LEU A 185 64.93 10.62 18.05
C LEU A 185 64.80 10.60 19.58
#